data_AF-A0A5M3XVE1-F1
#
_entry.id   AF-A0A5M3XVE1-F1
#
_cell.length_a   1.000
_cell.length_b   1.000
_cell.length_c   1.000
_cell.angle_alpha   90.00
_cell.angle_beta   90.00
_cell.angle_gamma   90.00
#
_symmetry.space_group_name_H-M   'P 1'
#
loop_
_entity.id
_entity.type
_entity.pdbx_description
1 polymer ?
#
loop_
_entity_poly.entity_id
_entity_poly.type
_entity_poly.pdbx_seq_one_letter_code
_entity_poly.pdbx_strand_id
1 'polypeptide(L)'
;MLDEVTLIRMTRALGRTTARLAQWQTEIMIGAMLDQSPTDADLARVLRAAELLLPDFELTLVHVWRAQLAATASRQLALTENASSTTLAVGFADLVSFTRVSRELDELALADLVEGFEARASDVVAQHGGRLVKTLGDEVLFTATDAETAARMTLDLVDALGQGDPGVRIGLAYGPVLPVMGDVFGTTVNLAARLTAIARPGSVVADSALAESVTGLAGIEVVKIRRRPARGLGLVQPYVLRRGPA
;
A
#
# COMPACT_ATOMS: atom_id res chain seq x y z
N MET A 1 0.44 31.77 -11.18
CA MET A 1 0.25 31.79 -9.71
C MET A 1 -0.86 30.81 -9.37
N LEU A 2 -0.73 30.06 -8.28
CA LEU A 2 -1.80 29.17 -7.80
C LEU A 2 -2.96 30.03 -7.27
N ASP A 3 -4.21 29.60 -7.51
CA ASP A 3 -5.38 30.29 -6.95
C ASP A 3 -5.53 30.03 -5.43
N GLU A 4 -6.29 30.89 -4.77
CA GLU A 4 -6.52 30.84 -3.32
C GLU A 4 -7.14 29.51 -2.87
N VAL A 5 -8.07 28.96 -3.65
CA VAL A 5 -8.72 27.68 -3.36
C VAL A 5 -7.72 26.53 -3.35
N THR A 6 -6.78 26.54 -4.29
CA THR A 6 -5.72 25.56 -4.44
C THR A 6 -4.73 25.68 -3.28
N LEU A 7 -4.33 26.89 -2.91
CA LEU A 7 -3.49 27.14 -1.74
C LEU A 7 -4.14 26.61 -0.46
N ILE A 8 -5.42 26.90 -0.23
CA ILE A 8 -6.16 26.39 0.94
C ILE A 8 -6.21 24.87 0.95
N ARG A 9 -6.42 24.21 -0.20
CA ARG A 9 -6.41 22.74 -0.30
C ARG A 9 -5.04 22.16 0.03
N MET A 10 -3.97 22.76 -0.48
CA MET A 10 -2.59 22.35 -0.18
C MET A 10 -2.26 22.51 1.30
N THR A 11 -2.60 23.64 1.91
CA THR A 11 -2.37 23.90 3.34
C THR A 11 -3.11 22.88 4.21
N ARG A 12 -4.37 22.55 3.90
CA ARG A 12 -5.10 21.52 4.65
C ARG A 12 -4.51 20.13 4.49
N ALA A 13 -4.08 19.77 3.27
CA ALA A 13 -3.45 18.48 3.00
C ALA A 13 -2.14 18.36 3.80
N LEU A 14 -1.28 19.39 3.74
CA LEU A 14 -0.06 19.46 4.53
C LEU A 14 -0.36 19.35 6.03
N GLY A 15 -1.27 20.16 6.57
CA GLY A 15 -1.61 20.14 7.99
C GLY A 15 -2.07 18.76 8.49
N ARG A 16 -2.89 18.04 7.72
CA ARG A 16 -3.33 16.68 8.08
C ARG A 16 -2.19 15.67 8.06
N THR A 17 -1.33 15.72 7.05
CA THR A 17 -0.19 14.81 6.93
C THR A 17 0.84 15.05 8.02
N THR A 18 1.19 16.31 8.29
CA THR A 18 2.16 16.66 9.34
C THR A 18 1.63 16.34 10.73
N ALA A 19 0.33 16.51 11.00
CA ALA A 19 -0.27 16.10 12.27
C ALA A 19 -0.15 14.59 12.52
N ARG A 20 -0.42 13.76 11.51
CA ARG A 20 -0.24 12.31 11.60
C ARG A 20 1.23 11.92 11.78
N LEU A 21 2.13 12.57 11.06
CA LEU A 21 3.57 12.33 11.17
C LEU A 21 4.09 12.64 12.59
N ALA A 22 3.71 13.79 13.14
CA ALA A 22 4.12 14.19 14.49
C ALA A 22 3.61 13.21 15.55
N GLN A 23 2.39 12.72 15.40
CA GLN A 23 1.83 11.68 16.27
C GLN A 23 2.68 10.39 16.22
N TRP A 24 2.92 9.86 15.02
CA TRP A 24 3.76 8.66 14.83
C TRP A 24 5.17 8.81 15.41
N GLN A 25 5.84 9.94 15.14
CA GLN A 25 7.18 10.18 15.68
C GLN A 25 7.20 10.23 17.21
N THR A 26 6.17 10.81 17.81
CA THR A 26 6.02 10.88 19.26
C THR A 26 5.78 9.49 19.85
N GLU A 27 4.89 8.69 19.25
CA GLU A 27 4.60 7.32 19.66
C GLU A 27 5.84 6.43 19.60
N ILE A 28 6.61 6.47 18.51
CA ILE A 28 7.85 5.71 18.35
C ILE A 28 8.91 6.15 19.38
N MET A 29 9.12 7.46 19.54
CA MET A 29 10.13 7.98 20.46
C MET A 29 9.78 7.68 21.91
N ILE A 30 8.52 7.84 22.30
CA ILE A 30 8.04 7.48 23.64
C ILE A 30 8.15 5.97 23.86
N GLY A 31 7.66 5.15 22.92
CA GLY A 31 7.67 3.69 23.04
C GLY A 31 9.08 3.11 23.13
N ALA A 32 10.07 3.70 22.45
CA ALA A 32 11.46 3.27 22.51
C ALA A 32 12.19 3.68 23.80
N MET A 33 11.67 4.65 24.56
CA MET A 33 12.43 5.32 25.63
C MET A 33 11.76 5.26 27.01
N LEU A 34 10.43 5.08 27.07
CA LEU A 34 9.65 5.08 28.30
C LEU A 34 9.11 3.70 28.64
N ASP A 35 9.29 3.28 29.88
CA ASP A 35 8.62 2.11 30.46
C ASP A 35 7.13 2.41 30.77
N GLN A 36 6.35 1.39 31.13
CA GLN A 36 4.92 1.49 31.45
C GLN A 36 4.59 2.46 32.60
N SER A 37 5.57 2.90 33.39
CA SER A 37 5.42 3.87 34.48
C SER A 37 6.58 4.86 34.49
N PRO A 38 6.56 5.88 33.60
CA PRO A 38 7.68 6.78 33.41
C PRO A 38 7.83 7.75 34.58
N THR A 39 9.08 8.07 34.93
CA THR A 39 9.40 9.11 35.92
C THR A 39 9.64 10.46 35.25
N ASP A 40 9.65 11.55 36.03
CA ASP A 40 10.01 12.89 35.53
C ASP A 40 11.41 12.92 34.90
N ALA A 41 12.33 12.09 35.40
CA ALA A 41 13.68 11.96 34.85
C ALA A 41 13.67 11.31 33.46
N ASP A 42 12.76 10.36 33.22
CA ASP A 42 12.57 9.73 31.91
C ASP A 42 11.97 10.71 30.91
N LEU A 43 10.97 11.49 31.32
CA LEU A 43 10.40 12.54 30.47
C LEU A 43 11.47 13.58 30.08
N ALA A 44 12.29 14.01 31.03
CA ALA A 44 13.39 14.94 30.74
C ALA A 44 14.45 14.33 29.80
N ARG A 45 14.66 13.01 29.85
CA ARG A 45 15.56 12.30 28.92
C ARG A 45 14.99 12.25 27.50
N VAL A 46 13.69 12.01 27.34
CA VAL A 46 13.00 12.06 26.04
C VAL A 46 13.08 13.47 25.44
N LEU A 47 12.79 14.52 26.22
CA LEU A 47 12.86 15.90 25.73
C LEU A 47 14.26 16.28 25.25
N ARG A 48 15.32 15.91 25.99
CA ARG A 48 16.71 16.13 25.56
C ARG A 48 17.06 15.36 24.28
N ALA A 49 16.60 14.12 24.15
CA ALA A 49 16.82 13.33 22.94
C ALA A 49 16.10 13.95 21.74
N ALA A 50 14.87 14.44 21.93
CA ALA A 50 14.14 15.16 20.90
C ALA A 50 14.89 16.43 20.47
N GLU A 51 15.36 17.25 21.40
CA GLU A 51 16.16 18.47 21.09
C GLU A 51 17.42 18.14 20.28
N LEU A 52 18.08 17.02 20.57
CA LEU A 52 19.29 16.59 19.87
C LEU A 52 18.99 16.04 18.46
N LEU A 53 17.91 15.27 18.31
CA LEU A 53 17.59 14.54 17.07
C LEU A 53 16.73 15.35 16.09
N LEU A 54 15.93 16.31 16.57
CA LEU A 54 15.01 17.11 15.75
C LEU A 54 15.69 17.77 14.53
N PRO A 55 16.89 18.38 14.63
CA PRO A 55 17.56 18.98 13.48
C PRO A 55 17.87 17.96 12.36
N ASP A 56 18.34 16.77 12.72
CA ASP A 56 18.66 15.71 11.74
C ASP A 56 17.38 15.15 11.11
N PHE A 57 16.31 15.01 11.90
CA PHE A 57 15.00 14.61 11.39
C PHE A 57 14.41 15.66 10.44
N GLU A 58 14.57 16.96 10.72
CA GLU A 58 14.12 18.03 9.82
C GLU A 58 14.81 17.93 8.46
N LEU A 59 16.14 17.77 8.44
CA LEU A 59 16.90 17.60 7.20
C LEU A 59 16.47 16.36 6.43
N THR A 60 16.28 15.24 7.13
CA THR A 60 15.81 13.98 6.54
C THR A 60 14.40 14.13 5.95
N LEU A 61 13.49 14.78 6.68
CA LEU A 61 12.12 15.04 6.24
C LEU A 61 12.11 15.87 4.96
N VAL A 62 12.88 16.95 4.90
CA VAL A 62 12.99 17.80 3.70
C VAL A 62 13.58 17.01 2.53
N HIS A 63 14.60 16.20 2.78
CA HIS A 63 15.22 15.37 1.74
C HIS A 63 14.21 14.36 1.15
N VAL A 64 13.57 13.57 2.02
CA VAL A 64 12.57 12.56 1.62
C VAL A 64 11.39 13.23 0.91
N TRP A 65 10.89 14.36 1.42
CA TRP A 65 9.81 15.11 0.79
C TRP A 65 10.18 15.55 -0.63
N ARG A 66 11.39 16.08 -0.84
CA ARG A 66 11.87 16.48 -2.17
C ARG A 66 12.01 15.31 -3.13
N ALA A 67 12.55 14.18 -2.67
CA ALA A 67 12.68 12.96 -3.47
C ALA A 67 11.30 12.42 -3.90
N GLN A 68 10.35 12.36 -2.97
CA GLN A 68 8.97 11.93 -3.24
C GLN A 68 8.23 12.87 -4.19
N LEU A 69 8.46 14.18 -4.05
CA LEU A 69 7.90 15.19 -4.95
C LEU A 69 8.44 15.00 -6.38
N ALA A 70 9.74 14.79 -6.54
CA ALA A 70 10.36 14.54 -7.84
C ALA A 70 9.84 13.23 -8.49
N ALA A 71 9.76 12.15 -7.71
CA ALA A 71 9.23 10.88 -8.20
C ALA A 71 7.75 11.00 -8.62
N THR A 72 6.93 11.72 -7.86
CA THR A 72 5.52 11.92 -8.17
C THR A 72 5.31 12.86 -9.35
N ALA A 73 6.08 13.94 -9.45
CA ALA A 73 6.05 14.83 -10.60
C ALA A 73 6.43 14.10 -11.90
N SER A 74 7.48 13.27 -11.86
CA SER A 74 7.91 12.48 -13.02
C SER A 74 6.82 11.52 -13.49
N ARG A 75 6.16 10.81 -12.54
CA ARG A 75 5.00 9.97 -12.86
C ARG A 75 3.85 10.79 -13.44
N GLN A 76 3.52 11.93 -12.86
CA GLN A 76 2.40 12.75 -13.31
C GLN A 76 2.61 13.30 -14.72
N LEU A 77 3.84 13.70 -15.06
CA LEU A 77 4.21 14.15 -16.40
C LEU A 77 4.04 13.03 -17.45
N ALA A 78 4.49 11.81 -17.12
CA ALA A 78 4.27 10.64 -17.98
C ALA A 78 2.78 10.32 -18.19
N LEU A 79 1.92 10.67 -17.23
CA LEU A 79 0.47 10.48 -17.32
C LEU A 79 -0.25 11.59 -18.11
N THR A 80 0.24 12.84 -18.04
CA THR A 80 -0.39 13.98 -18.74
C THR A 80 -0.26 13.94 -20.26
N GLU A 81 0.66 13.15 -20.82
CA GLU A 81 0.76 12.93 -22.27
C GLU A 81 -0.43 12.11 -22.83
N ASN A 82 -1.24 11.46 -21.97
CA ASN A 82 -2.37 10.61 -22.33
C ASN A 82 -3.70 11.08 -21.69
N ALA A 83 -4.20 12.25 -22.08
CA ALA A 83 -5.31 13.00 -21.43
C ALA A 83 -6.74 12.41 -21.51
N SER A 84 -6.90 11.08 -21.41
CA SER A 84 -8.16 10.43 -20.98
C SER A 84 -7.85 9.55 -19.77
N SER A 85 -8.85 9.11 -19.00
CA SER A 85 -8.71 8.36 -17.74
C SER A 85 -7.42 7.55 -17.62
N THR A 86 -6.59 7.83 -16.61
CA THR A 86 -5.36 7.07 -16.39
C THR A 86 -5.69 5.61 -16.17
N THR A 87 -5.17 4.72 -17.00
CA THR A 87 -5.31 3.27 -16.81
C THR A 87 -4.15 2.80 -15.94
N LEU A 88 -4.47 2.21 -14.78
CA LEU A 88 -3.50 1.62 -13.86
C LEU A 88 -3.93 0.22 -13.48
N ALA A 89 -2.97 -0.59 -13.07
CA ALA A 89 -3.25 -1.76 -12.26
C ALA A 89 -3.39 -1.33 -10.80
N VAL A 90 -4.51 -1.67 -10.18
CA VAL A 90 -4.79 -1.40 -8.77
C VAL A 90 -4.81 -2.73 -8.03
N GLY A 91 -4.15 -2.77 -6.88
CA GLY A 91 -4.13 -3.96 -6.04
C GLY A 91 -4.35 -3.67 -4.57
N PHE A 92 -5.00 -4.63 -3.91
CA PHE A 92 -5.08 -4.69 -2.46
C PHE A 92 -4.44 -5.99 -1.99
N ALA A 93 -3.52 -5.91 -1.04
CA ALA A 93 -2.95 -7.06 -0.34
C ALA A 93 -3.36 -7.02 1.12
N ASP A 94 -3.91 -8.12 1.61
CA ASP A 94 -4.52 -8.22 2.93
C ASP A 94 -3.91 -9.40 3.71
N LEU A 95 -3.54 -9.15 4.97
CA LEU A 95 -2.96 -10.17 5.83
C LEU A 95 -4.04 -11.16 6.28
N VAL A 96 -3.83 -12.44 5.98
CA VAL A 96 -4.77 -13.52 6.31
C VAL A 96 -4.80 -13.74 7.81
N SER A 97 -5.98 -14.07 8.33
CA SER A 97 -6.15 -14.45 9.74
C SER A 97 -5.77 -13.36 10.72
N PHE A 98 -5.61 -12.10 10.30
CA PHE A 98 -5.33 -10.97 11.19
C PHE A 98 -6.30 -10.93 12.38
N THR A 99 -7.60 -11.16 12.13
CA THR A 99 -8.63 -11.16 13.19
C THR A 99 -8.54 -12.36 14.16
N ARG A 100 -7.87 -13.44 13.78
CA ARG A 100 -7.60 -14.60 14.65
C ARG A 100 -6.31 -14.36 15.42
N VAL A 101 -5.26 -13.98 14.71
CA VAL A 101 -3.93 -13.68 15.24
C VAL A 101 -3.97 -12.51 16.23
N SER A 102 -4.79 -11.48 15.98
CA SER A 102 -4.97 -10.34 16.89
C SER A 102 -5.64 -10.68 18.22
N ARG A 103 -6.25 -11.86 18.35
CA ARG A 103 -6.79 -12.35 19.64
C ARG A 103 -5.79 -13.20 20.42
N GLU A 104 -4.76 -13.71 19.73
CA GLU A 104 -3.74 -14.60 20.30
C GLU A 104 -2.46 -13.83 20.64
N LEU A 105 -2.18 -12.75 19.91
CA LEU A 105 -1.04 -11.85 20.13
C LEU A 105 -1.39 -10.75 21.14
N ASP A 106 -0.37 -10.31 21.88
CA ASP A 106 -0.45 -9.05 22.60
C ASP A 106 -0.34 -7.86 21.63
N GLU A 107 -0.60 -6.65 22.15
CA GLU A 107 -0.65 -5.43 21.35
C GLU A 107 0.68 -5.12 20.64
N LEU A 108 1.81 -5.40 21.29
CA LEU A 108 3.15 -5.17 20.74
C LEU A 108 3.45 -6.15 19.60
N ALA A 109 3.21 -7.44 19.80
CA ALA A 109 3.42 -8.45 18.76
C ALA A 109 2.49 -8.24 17.55
N LEU A 110 1.29 -7.71 17.78
CA LEU A 110 0.39 -7.35 16.69
C LEU A 110 0.91 -6.14 15.90
N ALA A 111 1.43 -5.12 16.58
CA ALA A 111 2.04 -3.95 15.94
C ALA A 111 3.26 -4.36 15.10
N ASP A 112 4.17 -5.16 15.65
CA ASP A 112 5.35 -5.67 14.95
C ASP A 112 4.99 -6.48 13.69
N LEU A 113 3.90 -7.27 13.77
CA LEU A 113 3.41 -8.04 12.63
C LEU A 113 2.91 -7.14 11.50
N VAL A 114 2.14 -6.10 11.83
CA VAL A 114 1.62 -5.12 10.87
C VAL A 114 2.75 -4.31 10.28
N GLU A 115 3.66 -3.77 11.09
CA GLU A 115 4.82 -3.01 10.61
C GLU A 115 5.71 -3.87 9.71
N GLY A 116 5.99 -5.11 10.09
CA GLY A 116 6.76 -6.03 9.26
C GLY A 116 6.07 -6.34 7.93
N PHE A 117 4.75 -6.49 7.91
CA PHE A 117 3.96 -6.64 6.68
C PHE A 117 4.05 -5.38 5.80
N GLU A 118 3.79 -4.20 6.36
CA GLU A 118 3.85 -2.92 5.65
C GLU A 118 5.24 -2.66 5.05
N ALA A 119 6.31 -2.93 5.81
CA ALA A 119 7.69 -2.77 5.35
C ALA A 119 8.00 -3.66 4.15
N ARG A 120 7.69 -4.97 4.25
CA ARG A 120 7.92 -5.92 3.15
C ARG A 120 7.07 -5.58 1.92
N ALA A 121 5.82 -5.17 2.11
CA ALA A 121 4.98 -4.71 1.01
C ALA A 121 5.55 -3.45 0.34
N SER A 122 6.01 -2.48 1.13
CA SER A 122 6.65 -1.27 0.64
C SER A 122 7.90 -1.59 -0.19
N ASP A 123 8.76 -2.47 0.30
CA ASP A 123 10.00 -2.86 -0.39
C ASP A 123 9.72 -3.53 -1.73
N VAL A 124 8.84 -4.53 -1.76
CA VAL A 124 8.49 -5.24 -3.00
C VAL A 124 7.81 -4.31 -3.99
N VAL A 125 6.89 -3.46 -3.53
CA VAL A 125 6.21 -2.50 -4.40
C VAL A 125 7.21 -1.50 -5.00
N ALA A 126 8.17 -1.01 -4.21
CA ALA A 126 9.20 -0.09 -4.69
C ALA A 126 10.17 -0.76 -5.68
N GLN A 127 10.57 -2.00 -5.45
CA GLN A 127 11.47 -2.76 -6.34
C GLN A 127 10.92 -2.92 -7.76
N HIS A 128 9.59 -3.04 -7.90
CA HIS A 128 8.92 -3.15 -9.19
C HIS A 128 8.51 -1.79 -9.78
N GLY A 129 8.86 -0.67 -9.15
CA GLY A 129 8.43 0.67 -9.59
C GLY A 129 6.95 0.95 -9.36
N GLY A 130 6.27 0.12 -8.57
CA GLY A 130 4.91 0.35 -8.11
C GLY A 130 4.83 1.50 -7.09
N ARG A 131 3.60 1.84 -6.72
CA ARG A 131 3.31 2.89 -5.73
C ARG A 131 2.43 2.33 -4.64
N LEU A 132 2.95 2.31 -3.42
CA LEU A 132 2.14 2.12 -2.22
C LEU A 132 1.31 3.39 -2.00
N VAL A 133 -0.01 3.28 -2.09
CA VAL A 133 -0.93 4.43 -2.00
C VAL A 133 -1.22 4.76 -0.55
N LYS A 134 -1.63 3.74 0.22
CA LYS A 134 -1.95 3.85 1.64
C LYS A 134 -2.04 2.47 2.27
N THR A 135 -1.96 2.43 3.59
CA THR A 135 -2.24 1.27 4.41
C THR A 135 -3.53 1.49 5.20
N LEU A 136 -4.26 0.41 5.46
CA LEU A 136 -5.54 0.37 6.19
C LEU A 136 -5.48 -0.76 7.21
N GLY A 137 -4.66 -0.62 8.24
CA GLY A 137 -4.43 -1.68 9.22
C GLY A 137 -3.63 -2.81 8.59
N ASP A 138 -4.26 -3.97 8.41
CA ASP A 138 -3.69 -5.19 7.84
C ASP A 138 -3.78 -5.28 6.31
N GLU A 139 -4.35 -4.25 5.66
CA GLU A 139 -4.50 -4.17 4.22
C GLU A 139 -3.66 -3.03 3.63
N VAL A 140 -3.00 -3.28 2.50
CA VAL A 140 -2.28 -2.26 1.73
C VAL A 140 -2.90 -2.05 0.35
N LEU A 141 -3.07 -0.80 -0.05
CA LEU A 141 -3.46 -0.39 -1.40
C LEU A 141 -2.23 0.04 -2.18
N PHE A 142 -2.01 -0.55 -3.35
CA PHE A 142 -0.92 -0.20 -4.25
C PHE A 142 -1.40 -0.06 -5.70
N THR A 143 -0.58 0.58 -6.52
CA THR A 143 -0.81 0.71 -7.97
C THR A 143 0.45 0.45 -8.77
N ALA A 144 0.31 -0.10 -9.96
CA ALA A 144 1.37 -0.18 -10.97
C ALA A 144 0.89 0.43 -12.30
N THR A 145 1.85 0.82 -13.13
CA THR A 145 1.59 1.46 -14.44
C THR A 145 0.95 0.52 -15.45
N ASP A 146 1.20 -0.78 -15.33
CA ASP A 146 0.77 -1.81 -16.27
C ASP A 146 0.47 -3.14 -15.57
N ALA A 147 -0.22 -4.02 -16.29
CA ALA A 147 -0.69 -5.31 -15.79
C ALA A 147 0.44 -6.33 -15.52
N GLU A 148 1.51 -6.32 -16.32
CA GLU A 148 2.63 -7.24 -16.15
C GLU A 148 3.41 -6.92 -14.88
N THR A 149 3.77 -5.65 -14.68
CA THR A 149 4.43 -5.16 -13.47
C THR A 149 3.60 -5.53 -12.24
N ALA A 150 2.29 -5.31 -12.27
CA ALA A 150 1.42 -5.69 -11.16
C ALA A 150 1.41 -7.20 -10.88
N ALA A 151 1.34 -8.03 -11.92
CA ALA A 151 1.34 -9.48 -11.76
C ALA A 151 2.66 -9.99 -11.19
N ARG A 152 3.81 -9.53 -11.70
CA ARG A 152 5.13 -9.93 -11.20
C ARG A 152 5.35 -9.48 -9.75
N MET A 153 5.09 -8.20 -9.48
CA MET A 153 5.21 -7.61 -8.15
C MET A 153 4.38 -8.35 -7.10
N THR A 154 3.16 -8.75 -7.43
CA THR A 154 2.29 -9.45 -6.47
C THR A 154 2.65 -10.91 -6.26
N LEU A 155 3.16 -11.60 -7.29
CA LEU A 155 3.72 -12.94 -7.12
C LEU A 155 4.99 -12.89 -6.23
N ASP A 156 5.86 -11.91 -6.44
CA ASP A 156 7.02 -11.67 -5.58
C ASP A 156 6.60 -11.33 -4.14
N LEU A 157 5.55 -10.53 -3.96
CA LEU A 157 5.03 -10.17 -2.64
C LEU A 157 4.49 -11.38 -1.88
N VAL A 158 3.77 -12.26 -2.57
CA VAL A 158 3.30 -13.54 -2.02
C VAL A 158 4.48 -14.44 -1.62
N ASP A 159 5.55 -14.48 -2.41
CA ASP A 159 6.75 -15.27 -2.10
C ASP A 159 7.52 -14.69 -0.91
N ALA A 160 7.65 -13.36 -0.83
CA ALA A 160 8.36 -12.66 0.25
C ALA A 160 7.65 -12.76 1.61
N LEU A 161 6.31 -12.76 1.61
CA LEU A 161 5.50 -12.90 2.83
C LEU A 161 5.21 -14.37 3.18
N GLY A 162 5.43 -15.28 2.23
CA GLY A 162 5.20 -16.70 2.38
C GLY A 162 3.73 -17.11 2.23
N GLN A 163 3.55 -18.40 2.00
CA GLN A 163 2.24 -19.07 1.88
C GLN A 163 1.69 -19.53 3.25
N GLY A 164 2.42 -19.24 4.34
CA GLY A 164 2.16 -19.71 5.70
C GLY A 164 1.04 -18.96 6.42
N ASP A 165 1.00 -19.06 7.75
CA ASP A 165 0.08 -18.29 8.59
C ASP A 165 0.90 -17.34 9.49
N PRO A 166 0.71 -16.01 9.38
CA PRO A 166 -0.23 -15.34 8.48
C PRO A 166 0.34 -15.20 7.06
N GLY A 167 -0.44 -15.62 6.07
CA GLY A 167 -0.15 -15.44 4.66
C GLY A 167 -0.77 -14.15 4.13
N VAL A 168 -0.61 -13.86 2.85
CA VAL A 168 -1.24 -12.71 2.20
C VAL A 168 -2.24 -13.15 1.14
N ARG A 169 -3.37 -12.46 1.01
CA ARG A 169 -4.28 -12.63 -0.12
C ARG A 169 -4.32 -11.32 -0.92
N ILE A 170 -4.31 -11.44 -2.25
CA ILE A 170 -4.17 -10.26 -3.12
C ILE A 170 -5.27 -10.26 -4.19
N GLY A 171 -5.90 -9.11 -4.38
CA GLY A 171 -6.81 -8.84 -5.48
C GLY A 171 -6.25 -7.75 -6.38
N LEU A 172 -6.32 -7.96 -7.70
CA LEU A 172 -5.86 -7.03 -8.71
C LEU A 172 -6.95 -6.72 -9.73
N ALA A 173 -7.04 -5.45 -10.15
CA ALA A 173 -7.86 -5.04 -11.28
C ALA A 173 -7.09 -4.06 -12.16
N TYR A 174 -7.25 -4.18 -13.48
CA TYR A 174 -6.62 -3.29 -14.45
C TYR A 174 -7.66 -2.45 -15.19
N GLY A 175 -7.52 -1.13 -15.16
CA GLY A 175 -8.52 -0.26 -15.76
C GLY A 175 -8.39 1.22 -15.41
N PRO A 176 -9.36 2.05 -15.83
CA PRO A 176 -9.34 3.48 -15.57
C PRO A 176 -9.47 3.78 -14.07
N VAL A 177 -8.68 4.75 -13.60
CA VAL A 177 -8.75 5.28 -12.24
C VAL A 177 -8.84 6.79 -12.26
N LEU A 178 -9.33 7.36 -11.16
CA LEU A 178 -9.34 8.78 -10.88
C LEU A 178 -8.33 9.08 -9.76
N PRO A 179 -7.13 9.61 -10.06
CA PRO A 179 -6.19 10.07 -9.04
C PRO A 179 -6.71 11.35 -8.38
N VAL A 180 -6.85 11.36 -7.06
CA VAL A 180 -7.29 12.54 -6.30
C VAL A 180 -6.46 12.67 -5.03
N MET A 181 -5.76 13.79 -4.87
CA MET A 181 -5.02 14.13 -3.64
C MET A 181 -4.07 13.02 -3.15
N GLY A 182 -3.39 12.32 -4.07
CA GLY A 182 -2.48 11.22 -3.75
C GLY A 182 -3.16 9.86 -3.56
N ASP A 183 -4.49 9.79 -3.60
CA ASP A 183 -5.27 8.55 -3.56
C ASP A 183 -5.79 8.17 -4.96
N VAL A 184 -6.39 6.99 -5.09
CA VAL A 184 -7.04 6.51 -6.32
C VAL A 184 -8.49 6.08 -6.05
N PHE A 185 -9.39 6.47 -6.95
CA PHE A 185 -10.80 6.14 -6.88
C PHE A 185 -11.29 5.56 -8.22
N GLY A 186 -12.41 4.85 -8.18
CA GLY A 186 -13.09 4.36 -9.38
C GLY A 186 -13.59 2.92 -9.26
N THR A 187 -14.24 2.46 -10.31
CA THR A 187 -14.76 1.09 -10.41
C THR A 187 -13.64 0.06 -10.37
N THR A 188 -12.46 0.36 -10.93
CA THR A 188 -11.26 -0.48 -10.88
C THR A 188 -10.79 -0.72 -9.44
N VAL A 189 -10.76 0.33 -8.61
CA VAL A 189 -10.40 0.22 -7.19
C VAL A 189 -11.40 -0.66 -6.44
N ASN A 190 -12.70 -0.43 -6.68
CA ASN A 190 -13.75 -1.24 -6.07
C ASN A 190 -13.67 -2.71 -6.48
N LEU A 191 -13.32 -2.99 -7.75
CA LEU A 191 -13.18 -4.35 -8.25
C LEU A 191 -11.97 -5.05 -7.62
N ALA A 192 -10.81 -4.39 -7.54
CA ALA A 192 -9.62 -4.93 -6.89
C ALA A 192 -9.93 -5.36 -5.44
N ALA A 193 -10.54 -4.48 -4.63
CA ALA A 193 -10.93 -4.79 -3.26
C ALA A 193 -11.89 -5.99 -3.16
N ARG A 194 -12.81 -6.15 -4.13
CA ARG A 194 -13.74 -7.30 -4.16
C ARG A 194 -13.05 -8.59 -4.58
N LEU A 195 -12.03 -8.51 -5.44
CA LEU A 195 -11.23 -9.67 -5.82
C LEU A 195 -10.34 -10.13 -4.65
N THR A 196 -9.82 -9.22 -3.82
CA THR A 196 -9.09 -9.56 -2.59
C THR A 196 -9.96 -10.37 -1.63
N ALA A 197 -11.23 -9.99 -1.47
CA ALA A 197 -12.18 -10.75 -0.67
C ALA A 197 -12.51 -12.15 -1.24
N ILE A 198 -12.31 -12.37 -2.55
CA ILE A 198 -12.48 -13.66 -3.22
C ILE A 198 -11.20 -14.50 -3.13
N ALA A 199 -10.04 -13.85 -3.00
CA ALA A 199 -8.74 -14.49 -2.95
C ALA A 199 -8.60 -15.39 -1.72
N ARG A 200 -7.99 -16.56 -1.95
CA ARG A 200 -7.58 -17.46 -0.88
C ARG A 200 -6.24 -16.98 -0.30
N PRO A 201 -5.92 -17.38 0.94
CA PRO A 201 -4.57 -17.19 1.49
C PRO A 201 -3.50 -17.66 0.52
N GLY A 202 -2.46 -16.84 0.34
CA GLY A 202 -1.32 -17.13 -0.52
C GLY A 202 -1.60 -17.03 -2.03
N SER A 203 -2.73 -16.44 -2.44
CA SER A 203 -3.11 -16.35 -3.85
C SER A 203 -3.34 -14.92 -4.33
N VAL A 204 -3.06 -14.72 -5.61
CA VAL A 204 -3.36 -13.50 -6.36
C VAL A 204 -4.56 -13.75 -7.25
N VAL A 205 -5.61 -12.93 -7.11
CA VAL A 205 -6.81 -12.98 -7.95
C VAL A 205 -6.92 -11.71 -8.78
N ALA A 206 -7.02 -11.87 -10.09
CA ALA A 206 -7.12 -10.80 -11.07
C ALA A 206 -8.50 -10.74 -11.75
N ASP A 207 -8.84 -9.56 -12.27
CA ASP A 207 -9.97 -9.35 -13.16
C ASP A 207 -9.67 -9.81 -14.60
N SER A 208 -10.68 -9.76 -15.48
CA SER A 208 -10.51 -10.18 -16.88
C SER A 208 -9.49 -9.33 -17.63
N ALA A 209 -9.49 -8.01 -17.46
CA ALA A 209 -8.61 -7.13 -18.24
C ALA A 209 -7.13 -7.38 -17.91
N LEU A 210 -6.82 -7.57 -16.62
CA LEU A 210 -5.47 -7.92 -16.20
C LEU A 210 -5.10 -9.33 -16.68
N ALA A 211 -5.98 -10.32 -16.49
CA ALA A 211 -5.75 -11.69 -16.93
C ALA A 211 -5.46 -11.79 -18.43
N GLU A 212 -6.23 -11.09 -19.27
CA GLU A 212 -6.02 -11.00 -20.71
C GLU A 212 -4.66 -10.38 -21.05
N SER A 213 -4.24 -9.35 -20.31
CA SER A 213 -2.96 -8.65 -20.54
C SER A 213 -1.73 -9.49 -20.20
N VAL A 214 -1.84 -10.44 -19.26
CA VAL A 214 -0.71 -11.24 -18.77
C VAL A 214 -0.73 -12.69 -19.25
N THR A 215 -1.79 -13.11 -19.96
CA THR A 215 -1.88 -14.46 -20.52
C THR A 215 -0.79 -14.66 -21.58
N GLY A 216 0.04 -15.70 -21.40
CA GLY A 216 1.12 -16.04 -22.32
C GLY A 216 2.47 -15.40 -21.96
N LEU A 217 2.54 -14.58 -20.92
CA LEU A 217 3.82 -14.08 -20.40
C LEU A 217 4.61 -15.19 -19.69
N ALA A 218 5.92 -15.24 -19.95
CA ALA A 218 6.82 -16.19 -19.30
C ALA A 218 6.84 -16.00 -17.78
N GLY A 219 6.81 -17.11 -17.04
CA GLY A 219 6.78 -17.12 -15.58
C GLY A 219 5.42 -16.80 -14.95
N ILE A 220 4.34 -16.63 -15.73
CA ILE A 220 2.98 -16.35 -15.22
C ILE A 220 1.98 -17.37 -15.78
N GLU A 221 1.34 -18.13 -14.89
CA GLU A 221 0.20 -18.98 -15.21
C GLU A 221 -1.10 -18.28 -14.82
N VAL A 222 -2.07 -18.25 -15.74
CA VAL A 222 -3.40 -17.64 -15.55
C VAL A 222 -4.47 -18.72 -15.52
N VAL A 223 -5.15 -18.88 -14.39
CA VAL A 223 -6.18 -19.91 -14.20
C VAL A 223 -7.55 -19.28 -14.00
N LYS A 224 -8.44 -19.46 -14.97
CA LYS A 224 -9.84 -19.01 -14.87
C LYS A 224 -10.58 -19.80 -13.78
N ILE A 225 -11.24 -19.10 -12.85
CA ILE A 225 -12.06 -19.74 -11.81
C ILE A 225 -13.55 -19.45 -11.99
N ARG A 226 -14.41 -20.13 -11.25
CA ARG A 226 -15.87 -19.93 -11.35
C ARG A 226 -16.24 -18.48 -11.03
N ARG A 227 -17.16 -17.90 -11.81
CA ARG A 227 -17.75 -16.57 -11.54
C ARG A 227 -18.26 -16.48 -10.10
N ARG A 228 -18.03 -15.35 -9.45
CA ARG A 228 -18.42 -15.10 -8.06
C ARG A 228 -19.26 -13.83 -7.97
N PRO A 229 -20.25 -13.76 -7.07
CA PRO A 229 -20.91 -12.51 -6.76
C PRO A 229 -19.94 -11.59 -6.01
N ALA A 230 -19.82 -10.35 -6.47
CA ALA A 230 -19.09 -9.29 -5.81
C ALA A 230 -20.09 -8.20 -5.38
N ARG A 231 -20.08 -7.86 -4.09
CA ARG A 231 -21.01 -6.87 -3.51
C ARG A 231 -20.89 -5.53 -4.25
N GLY A 232 -21.99 -5.10 -4.85
CA GLY A 232 -22.09 -3.84 -5.60
C GLY A 232 -21.61 -3.90 -7.06
N LEU A 233 -21.08 -5.03 -7.53
CA LEU A 233 -20.54 -5.21 -8.89
C LEU A 233 -21.21 -6.36 -9.67
N GLY A 234 -22.10 -7.13 -9.04
CA GLY A 234 -22.77 -8.27 -9.68
C GLY A 234 -21.85 -9.49 -9.83
N LEU A 235 -21.99 -10.24 -10.91
CA LEU A 235 -21.20 -11.45 -11.18
C LEU A 235 -19.90 -11.12 -11.89
N VAL A 236 -18.79 -11.22 -11.17
CA VAL A 236 -17.44 -11.03 -11.71
C VAL A 236 -16.83 -12.36 -12.15
N GLN A 237 -15.93 -12.30 -13.13
CA GLN A 237 -15.16 -13.45 -13.63
C GLN A 237 -13.71 -13.31 -13.12
N PRO A 238 -13.32 -14.05 -12.07
CA PRO A 238 -11.98 -13.95 -11.52
C PRO A 238 -11.01 -14.94 -12.20
N TYR A 239 -9.73 -14.62 -12.13
CA TYR A 239 -8.61 -15.45 -12.56
C TYR A 239 -7.57 -15.52 -11.44
N VAL A 240 -6.99 -16.69 -11.20
CA VAL A 240 -5.90 -16.85 -10.25
C VAL A 240 -4.59 -16.75 -11.02
N LEU A 241 -3.66 -15.92 -10.54
CA LEU A 241 -2.30 -15.83 -11.07
C LEU A 241 -1.37 -16.71 -10.24
N ARG A 242 -0.47 -17.43 -10.90
CA ARG A 242 0.56 -18.26 -10.28
C ARG A 242 1.89 -18.10 -10.99
N ARG A 243 2.97 -18.51 -10.33
CA ARG A 243 4.26 -18.73 -10.99
C ARG A 243 4.09 -19.81 -12.06
N GLY A 244 4.33 -19.44 -13.30
CA GLY A 244 4.42 -20.36 -14.43
C GLY A 244 5.87 -20.84 -14.64
N PRO A 245 6.08 -21.79 -15.56
CA PRO A 245 7.43 -22.13 -16.01
C PRO A 245 8.12 -20.89 -16.63
N ALA A 246 9.42 -20.78 -16.36
CA ALA A 246 10.29 -19.76 -16.96
C ALA A 246 10.52 -20.02 -18.45
#